data_AF-A0A1C5WBK2-F1
#
_entry.id   AF-A0A1C5WBK2-F1
#
_cell.length_a   1.000
_cell.length_b   1.000
_cell.length_c   1.000
_cell.angle_alpha   90.00
_cell.angle_beta   90.00
_cell.angle_gamma   90.00
#
_symmetry.space_group_name_H-M   'P 1'
#
loop_
_entity.id
_entity.type
_entity.pdbx_description
1 polymer ?
#
loop_
_entity_poly.entity_id
_entity_poly.type
_entity_poly.pdbx_seq_one_letter_code
_entity_poly.pdbx_strand_id
1 'polypeptide(L)' 'MNKVEEPLVEYEDELMLQMNEAKNMEVKVVDFWINMYGGYTIKYSDGSTLSLCKEHLIEVLNGER' A
#
# COMPACT_ATOMS: atom_id res chain seq x y z
N MET A 1 -27.07 40.26 7.02
CA MET A 1 -26.16 39.15 7.33
C MET A 1 -25.71 38.57 6.01
N ASN A 2 -24.52 38.93 5.53
CA ASN A 2 -23.92 38.27 4.38
C ASN A 2 -23.59 36.84 4.81
N LYS A 3 -24.22 35.85 4.19
CA LYS A 3 -23.72 34.48 4.23
C LYS A 3 -22.44 34.49 3.42
N VAL A 4 -21.31 34.38 4.11
CA VAL A 4 -20.03 34.10 3.47
C VAL A 4 -20.17 32.67 2.95
N GLU A 5 -20.47 32.52 1.67
CA GLU A 5 -20.35 31.24 1.00
C GLU A 5 -18.84 30.99 0.84
N GLU A 6 -18.27 30.23 1.77
CA GLU A 6 -16.90 29.73 1.66
C GLU A 6 -16.78 28.91 0.34
N PRO A 7 -15.71 29.10 -0.45
CA PRO A 7 -15.59 28.49 -1.76
C PRO A 7 -15.42 26.97 -1.65
N LEU A 8 -16.44 26.22 -2.05
CA LEU A 8 -16.44 24.74 -2.11
C LEU A 8 -15.33 24.16 -3.00
N VAL A 9 -14.74 24.97 -3.88
CA VAL A 9 -13.76 24.55 -4.89
C VAL A 9 -12.41 24.15 -4.27
N GLU A 10 -11.96 24.84 -3.21
CA GLU A 10 -10.66 24.54 -2.59
C GLU A 10 -10.64 23.17 -1.89
N TYR A 11 -11.78 22.73 -1.36
CA TYR A 11 -11.91 21.43 -0.69
C TYR A 11 -11.86 20.24 -1.65
N GLU A 12 -12.39 20.40 -2.87
CA GLU A 12 -12.38 19.32 -3.88
C GLU A 12 -10.95 19.06 -4.39
N ASP A 13 -10.16 20.12 -4.61
CA ASP A 13 -8.77 20.01 -5.05
C ASP A 13 -7.87 19.36 -3.98
N GLU A 14 -8.04 19.74 -2.71
CA GLU A 14 -7.32 19.11 -1.59
C GLU A 14 -7.67 17.63 -1.42
N LEU A 15 -8.95 17.27 -1.55
CA LEU A 15 -9.38 15.86 -1.50
C LEU A 15 -8.77 15.04 -2.63
N MET A 16 -8.76 15.59 -3.85
CA MET A 16 -8.21 14.92 -5.02
C MET A 16 -6.68 14.74 -4.90
N LEU A 17 -5.98 15.71 -4.31
CA LEU A 17 -4.56 15.60 -4.00
C LEU A 17 -4.29 14.50 -2.98
N GLN A 18 -5.02 14.47 -1.87
CA GLN A 18 -4.89 13.43 -0.83
C GLN A 18 -5.22 12.03 -1.37
N MET A 19 -6.25 11.91 -2.23
CA MET A 19 -6.59 10.64 -2.87
C MET A 19 -5.52 10.18 -3.86
N ASN A 20 -4.89 11.11 -4.59
CA ASN A 20 -3.79 10.78 -5.49
C ASN A 20 -2.52 10.41 -4.72
N GLU A 21 -2.21 11.09 -3.61
CA GLU A 21 -1.11 10.73 -2.71
C GLU A 21 -1.34 9.34 -2.08
N ALA A 22 -2.56 9.04 -1.64
CA ALA A 22 -2.93 7.72 -1.13
C ALA A 22 -2.83 6.63 -2.22
N LYS A 23 -3.23 6.94 -3.47
CA LYS A 23 -3.08 6.01 -4.61
C LYS A 23 -1.62 5.79 -5.03
N ASN A 24 -0.74 6.76 -4.77
CA ASN A 24 0.68 6.69 -5.09
C ASN A 24 1.55 6.18 -3.93
N MET A 25 0.98 5.71 -2.82
CA MET A 25 1.77 5.00 -1.82
C MET A 25 2.24 3.68 -2.40
N GLU A 26 3.45 3.70 -2.94
CA GLU A 26 4.19 2.53 -3.36
C GLU A 26 4.21 1.51 -2.22
N VAL A 27 3.61 0.34 -2.45
CA VAL A 27 3.57 -0.75 -1.49
C VAL A 27 4.97 -1.37 -1.43
N LYS A 28 5.64 -1.24 -0.28
CA LYS A 28 7.02 -1.71 -0.05
C LYS A 28 7.03 -2.91 0.87
N VAL A 29 8.02 -3.78 0.71
CA VAL A 29 8.33 -4.82 1.68
C VAL A 29 8.94 -4.17 2.92
N VAL A 30 8.35 -4.41 4.10
CA VAL A 30 8.81 -3.84 5.38
C VAL A 30 9.36 -4.90 6.33
N ASP A 31 8.98 -6.17 6.16
CA ASP A 31 9.48 -7.27 6.99
C ASP A 31 9.41 -8.62 6.25
N PHE A 32 10.27 -9.55 6.66
CA PHE A 32 10.37 -10.89 6.11
C PHE A 32 10.80 -11.91 7.17
N TRP A 33 10.08 -13.03 7.26
CA TRP A 33 10.45 -14.13 8.15
C TRP A 33 10.05 -15.51 7.61
N ILE A 34 10.63 -16.54 8.22
CA ILE A 34 10.32 -17.95 7.97
C ILE A 34 9.53 -18.48 9.16
N ASN A 35 8.41 -19.15 8.91
CA ASN A 35 7.62 -19.78 9.97
C ASN A 35 8.20 -21.14 10.38
N MET A 36 7.70 -21.73 11.47
CA MET A 36 8.22 -23.00 11.99
C MET A 36 8.02 -24.21 11.07
N TYR A 37 7.21 -24.06 10.02
CA TYR A 37 6.94 -25.08 9.01
C TYR A 37 7.78 -24.87 7.73
N GLY A 38 8.71 -23.91 7.71
CA GLY A 38 9.56 -23.60 6.56
C GLY A 38 8.88 -22.76 5.47
N GLY A 39 7.69 -22.23 5.74
CA GLY A 39 7.02 -21.28 4.86
C GLY A 39 7.55 -19.86 5.04
N TYR A 40 7.52 -19.07 3.98
CA TYR A 40 8.00 -17.68 3.96
C TYR A 40 6.83 -16.72 4.12
N THR A 41 7.02 -15.64 4.88
CA THR A 41 6.03 -14.59 5.02
C THR A 41 6.66 -13.22 4.75
N ILE A 42 6.01 -12.44 3.89
CA ILE A 42 6.37 -11.06 3.53
C ILE A 42 5.31 -10.13 4.13
N LYS A 43 5.74 -9.08 4.82
CA LYS A 43 4.85 -7.99 5.28
C LYS A 43 5.10 -6.75 4.45
N TYR A 44 4.01 -6.12 4.02
CA TYR A 44 4.05 -4.91 3.22
C TYR A 44 3.70 -3.66 4.04
N SER A 45 4.07 -2.49 3.53
CA SER A 45 3.84 -1.19 4.16
C SER A 45 2.37 -0.82 4.31
N ASP A 46 1.49 -1.42 3.49
CA ASP A 46 0.04 -1.28 3.58
C ASP A 46 -0.60 -2.17 4.67
N GLY A 47 0.22 -2.95 5.39
CA GLY A 47 -0.23 -3.87 6.43
C GLY A 47 -0.65 -5.24 5.93
N SER A 48 -0.67 -5.48 4.61
CA SER A 48 -0.93 -6.79 4.05
C SER A 48 0.23 -7.76 4.30
N THR A 49 -0.09 -9.06 4.30
CA THR A 49 0.89 -10.13 4.47
C THR A 49 0.69 -11.20 3.41
N LEU A 50 1.79 -11.67 2.82
CA LEU A 50 1.79 -12.74 1.83
C LEU A 50 2.57 -13.94 2.38
N SER A 51 1.93 -15.10 2.41
CA SER A 51 2.58 -16.36 2.79
C SER A 51 2.86 -17.19 1.54
N LEU A 52 4.12 -17.62 1.39
CA LEU A 52 4.64 -18.27 0.19
C LEU A 52 5.33 -19.59 0.57
N CYS A 53 5.20 -20.59 -0.30
CA CYS A 53 6.16 -21.68 -0.33
C CYS A 53 7.45 -21.22 -1.02
N LYS A 54 8.49 -22.07 -0.96
CA LYS A 54 9.81 -21.75 -1.51
C LYS A 54 9.78 -21.39 -2.99
N GLU A 55 9.01 -22.14 -3.76
CA GLU A 55 8.88 -21.99 -5.21
C GLU A 55 8.29 -20.62 -5.55
N HIS A 56 7.17 -20.25 -4.91
CA HIS A 56 6.53 -18.96 -5.14
C HIS A 56 7.35 -17.76 -4.63
N LEU A 57 8.19 -17.94 -3.61
CA LEU A 57 9.10 -16.86 -3.17
C LEU A 57 10.09 -16.49 -4.28
N ILE A 58 10.65 -17.48 -4.97
CA ILE A 58 11.63 -17.26 -6.03
C ILE A 58 11.00 -16.49 -7.20
N GLU A 59 9.77 -16.85 -7.60
CA GLU A 59 9.02 -16.15 -8.65
C GLU A 59 8.82 -14.66 -8.30
N VAL A 60 8.45 -14.36 -7.05
CA VAL A 60 8.28 -12.99 -6.56
C VAL A 60 9.60 -12.23 -6.56
N LEU A 61 10.71 -12.86 -6.15
CA LEU A 61 12.04 -12.21 -6.15
C LEU A 61 12.58 -11.96 -7.56
N ASN A 62 12.21 -12.81 -8.53
CA ASN A 62 12.59 -12.64 -9.93
C ASN A 62 11.71 -11.63 -10.68
N GLY A 63 10.63 -11.14 -10.06
CA GLY A 63 9.65 -10.27 -10.72
C GLY A 63 8.83 -10.99 -11.79
N GLU A 64 8.66 -12.30 -11.65
CA GLU A 64 7.89 -13.15 -12.57
C GLU A 64 6.38 -13.13 -12.24
N ARG A 65 5.96 -12.33 -11.25
CA ARG A 65 4.59 -12.20 -10.76
C ARG A 65 4.20 -10.76 -10.46
#